data_AF-A0A965AFM6-F1
#
_entry.id   AF-A0A965AFM6-F1
#
_cell.length_a   1.000
_cell.length_b   1.000
_cell.length_c   1.000
_cell.angle_alpha   90.00
_cell.angle_beta   90.00
_cell.angle_gamma   90.00
#
_symmetry.space_group_name_H-M   'P 1'
#
loop_
_entity.id
_entity.type
_entity.pdbx_description
1 polymer ?
#
loop_
_entity_poly.entity_id
_entity_poly.type
_entity_poly.pdbx_seq_one_letter_code
_entity_poly.pdbx_strand_id
1 'polypeptide(L)' 'MSRMMQAAAGLGANAILNVRFATSSVAGGAAELFAYGTAAQVQ' A
#
# COMPACT_ATOMS: atom_id res chain seq x y z
N MET A 1 4.37 -3.77 2.58
CA MET A 1 2.98 -4.23 2.76
C MET A 1 2.51 -4.11 4.22
N SER A 2 3.25 -4.64 5.21
CA SER A 2 2.80 -4.69 6.61
C SER A 2 2.38 -3.34 7.20
N ARG A 3 3.09 -2.24 6.87
CA ARG A 3 2.71 -0.89 7.29
C ARG A 3 1.33 -0.46 6.74
N MET A 4 1.05 -0.76 5.47
CA MET A 4 -0.24 -0.46 4.83
C MET A 4 -1.38 -1.28 5.45
N MET A 5 -1.12 -2.55 5.75
CA MET A 5 -2.10 -3.43 6.41
C MET A 5 -2.39 -2.98 7.84
N GLN A 6 -1.37 -2.58 8.61
CA GLN A 6 -1.55 -2.03 9.95
C GLN A 6 -2.35 -0.71 9.93
N ALA A 7 -2.07 0.17 8.97
CA ALA A 7 -2.84 1.40 8.80
C ALA A 7 -4.31 1.09 8.44
N ALA A 8 -4.56 0.18 7.50
CA ALA A 8 -5.91 -0.23 7.14
C ALA A 8 -6.67 -0.87 8.33
N ALA A 9 -6.00 -1.74 9.09
CA ALA A 9 -6.56 -2.35 10.29
C ALA A 9 -6.90 -1.30 11.37
N GLY A 10 -6.04 -0.30 11.56
CA GLY A 10 -6.30 0.83 12.47
C GLY A 10 -7.50 1.69 12.06
N LEU A 11 -7.89 1.65 10.78
CA LEU A 11 -9.10 2.29 10.26
C LEU A 11 -10.35 1.39 10.33
N GLY A 12 -10.24 0.17 10.87
CA GLY A 12 -11.34 -0.80 10.92
C GLY A 12 -11.66 -1.46 9.57
N ALA A 13 -10.79 -1.31 8.57
CA ALA A 13 -10.98 -1.93 7.26
C ALA A 13 -10.71 -3.44 7.32
N ASN A 14 -11.52 -4.22 6.60
CA ASN A 14 -11.32 -5.67 6.42
C ASN A 14 -10.73 -6.02 5.05
N ALA A 15 -10.58 -5.03 4.16
CA ALA A 15 -10.01 -5.20 2.83
C ALA A 15 -9.16 -3.99 2.41
N ILE A 16 -8.23 -4.23 1.49
CA ILE A 16 -7.50 -3.17 0.76
C ILE A 16 -7.73 -3.40 -0.73
N LEU A 17 -8.43 -2.46 -1.37
CA LEU A 17 -8.82 -2.54 -2.77
C LEU A 17 -7.84 -1.77 -3.66
N ASN A 18 -7.77 -2.16 -4.93
CA ASN A 18 -6.94 -1.52 -5.95
C ASN A 18 -5.48 -1.34 -5.49
N VAL A 19 -4.89 -2.41 -4.95
CA VAL A 19 -3.48 -2.42 -4.54
C VAL A 19 -2.60 -2.28 -5.78
N ARG A 20 -1.70 -1.30 -5.76
CA ARG A 20 -0.73 -1.05 -6.82
C ARG A 20 0.66 -0.98 -6.25
N PHE A 21 1.58 -1.61 -6.95
CA PHE A 21 3.01 -1.43 -6.77
C PHE A 21 3.49 -0.47 -7.83
N ALA A 22 4.32 0.47 -7.41
CA ALA A 22 4.98 1.34 -8.35
C ALA A 22 6.38 1.68 -7.83
N THR A 23 7.23 2.03 -8.77
CA THR A 23 8.65 2.29 -8.54
C THR A 23 9.02 3.66 -9.07
N SER A 24 9.96 4.32 -8.41
CA SER A 24 10.55 5.57 -8.88
C SER A 24 12.07 5.47 -8.78
N SER A 25 12.78 5.75 -9.87
CA SER A 25 14.24 5.78 -9.86
C SER A 25 14.72 6.94 -8.98
N VAL A 26 15.64 6.67 -8.05
CA VAL A 26 16.19 7.69 -7.14
C VAL A 26 17.67 7.97 -7.35
N ALA A 27 18.42 7.01 -7.89
CA ALA A 27 19.81 7.17 -8.31
C ALA A 27 20.18 6.08 -9.32
N GLY A 28 21.38 6.16 -9.90
CA GLY A 28 21.90 5.11 -10.77
C GLY A 28 21.90 3.75 -10.06
N GLY A 29 21.10 2.80 -10.56
CA GLY A 29 20.95 1.47 -9.96
C GLY A 29 20.08 1.40 -8.71
N ALA A 30 19.43 2.49 -8.29
CA ALA A 30 18.57 2.52 -7.10
C ALA A 30 17.18 3.06 -7.45
N ALA A 31 16.14 2.41 -6.92
CA ALA A 31 14.76 2.84 -7.05
C ALA A 31 14.01 2.69 -5.71
N GLU A 32 13.09 3.61 -5.47
CA GLU A 32 12.08 3.48 -4.44
C GLU A 32 10.98 2.53 -4.93
N LEU A 33 10.52 1.66 -4.04
CA LEU A 33 9.35 0.81 -4.24
C LEU A 33 8.26 1.23 -3.26
N PHE A 34 7.09 1.58 -3.80
CA PHE A 34 5.94 1.97 -3.01
C PHE A 34 4.74 1.07 -3.35
N ALA A 35 3.92 0.81 -2.32
CA ALA A 35 2.68 0.06 -2.44
C ALA A 35 1.56 0.87 -1.79
N TYR A 36 0.45 1.03 -2.49
CA TYR A 36 -0.71 1.79 -2.03
C TYR A 36 -2.01 1.14 -2.50
N GLY A 37 -3.12 1.49 -1.86
CA GLY A 37 -4.46 1.02 -2.16
C GLY A 37 -5.49 1.73 -1.29
N THR A 38 -6.76 1.34 -1.43
CA THR A 38 -7.88 1.93 -0.70
C THR A 38 -8.32 0.98 0.42
N ALA A 39 -8.23 1.42 1.68
CA ALA A 39 -8.80 0.69 2.80
C ALA A 39 -10.33 0.72 2.71
N ALA A 40 -10.98 -0.44 2.78
CA ALA A 40 -12.43 -0.57 2.65
C ALA A 40 -12.99 -1.55 3.69
N GLN A 41 -14.22 -1.28 4.13
CA GLN A 41 -15.04 -2.26 4.83
C GLN A 41 -16.05 -2.82 3.84
N VAL A 42 -15.96 -4.12 3.59
CA VAL A 42 -16.87 -4.84 2.70
C VAL A 42 -17.84 -5.66 3.56
N GLN A 43 -19.12 -5.61 3.19
CA GLN A 43 -20.22 -6.34 3.84
C GLN A 43 -20.40 -7.73 3.24
#